data_AF-A0A1F6CQ89-F1
#
_entry.id   AF-A0A1F6CQ89-F1
#
_cell.length_a   1.000
_cell.length_b   1.000
_cell.length_c   1.000
_cell.angle_alpha   90.00
_cell.angle_beta   90.00
_cell.angle_gamma   90.00
#
_symmetry.space_group_name_H-M   'P 1'
#
loop_
_entity.id
_entity.type
_entity.pdbx_description
1 polymer ?
#
loop_
_entity_poly.entity_id
_entity_poly.type
_entity_poly.pdbx_seq_one_letter_code
_entity_poly.pdbx_strand_id
1 'polypeptide(L)'
;MFDWLIGEDSIFDMGDRYPVLSRHFESNIEGLFVVGNLAGSPDIKAALNAGHDVAHHIAGLPPAGEGCDHDVVIVGGGPAGLNAALEFKKLGLRYLVLEKKGILSTIRAFEGDLILYYAVTGDREVRGDLPYRETTAGALLSGWGELLKARGLNLREREGVLGVQKVGGAFEVRTDRGVVTAGRVVVATGKLMAMKRLDIAEVEAPEGGIKARIDRTEMPHEFMRRCGIRLENTWNWRRYVALALTFAAVGAFYLIKKLTPDWVTMPASMPVVGGRNLAGLYPILYTVVVIAFGTQALFRWRRVNPFDRIQPRKYLMLMSFQAVFFCLLPEFVLHNWKAYGLVYAWPLTLSPVTVPDFVHDWSRVSTPDGPTLDPYHFYFYWTLFLSFVLIPAAAIFTGKQYCSWVCGCGGLAETLGDRWRHYSPKGPENIRRERYLFWITGATAAMTLLVGLGYDVRVHLGGGINAEAVNYGGVLMGVYSWAMDTFMIAIIPVSLYPFLGGKVWCRYWCPTAGFMHLVSKWFTERKVGRYRIESRKERCIACNLCSRYCEVGIDVRRFALRGEAFDNVNSSCIGCGVCITVCPTETLNFGAGPLMQIEGVEPLIPRPPLPLRGEGGNHPNGV
;
A
#
# COMPACT_ATOMS: atom_id res chain seq x y z
N MET A 1 21.03 -9.58 10.76
CA MET A 1 20.90 -9.55 9.28
C MET A 1 19.97 -8.45 8.75
N PHE A 2 18.93 -8.03 9.48
CA PHE A 2 18.13 -6.82 9.19
C PHE A 2 18.29 -5.71 10.23
N ASP A 3 19.21 -5.91 11.18
CA ASP A 3 19.46 -4.98 12.27
C ASP A 3 20.00 -3.64 11.75
N TRP A 4 20.52 -3.60 10.51
CA TRP A 4 20.90 -2.38 9.80
C TRP A 4 19.72 -1.61 9.13
N LEU A 5 18.57 -2.24 8.86
CA LEU A 5 17.33 -1.53 8.45
C LEU A 5 16.78 -0.68 9.60
N ILE A 6 16.97 -1.22 10.80
CA ILE A 6 16.65 -0.61 12.08
C ILE A 6 17.84 0.29 12.42
N GLY A 7 17.93 1.46 11.78
CA GLY A 7 18.89 2.48 12.25
C GLY A 7 18.62 2.82 13.72
N GLU A 8 19.60 3.38 14.43
CA GLU A 8 19.41 3.87 15.81
C GLU A 8 18.22 4.84 15.91
N ASP A 9 17.90 5.53 14.81
CA ASP A 9 16.72 6.38 14.64
C ASP A 9 15.41 5.66 14.26
N SER A 10 15.33 4.33 14.29
CA SER A 10 14.10 3.56 13.99
C SER A 10 12.93 3.78 14.98
N ILE A 11 13.06 4.80 15.83
CA ILE A 11 12.16 5.33 16.86
C ILE A 11 11.01 6.16 16.23
N PHE A 12 10.95 6.31 14.91
CA PHE A 12 9.80 6.93 14.24
C PHE A 12 8.57 6.02 14.42
N ASP A 13 7.45 6.54 14.95
CA ASP A 13 6.18 5.81 14.96
C ASP A 13 5.71 5.63 13.50
N MET A 14 6.19 4.54 12.88
CA MET A 14 5.87 4.14 11.50
C MET A 14 4.39 3.74 11.34
N GLY A 15 3.62 3.76 12.43
CA GLY A 15 2.24 3.32 12.52
C GLY A 15 1.22 4.46 12.54
N ASP A 16 1.43 5.55 11.80
CA ASP A 16 0.42 6.61 11.55
C ASP A 16 -0.90 5.97 11.08
N ARG A 17 -1.77 5.64 12.04
CA ARG A 17 -3.08 5.07 11.82
C ARG A 17 -4.04 6.24 11.81
N TYR A 18 -4.69 6.42 10.67
CA TYR A 18 -5.67 7.48 10.52
C TYR A 18 -6.97 7.10 11.24
N PRO A 19 -7.77 8.07 11.69
CA PRO A 19 -9.10 7.79 12.20
C PRO A 19 -10.00 7.20 11.11
N VAL A 20 -10.92 6.32 11.48
CA VAL A 20 -11.96 5.84 10.58
C VAL A 20 -13.07 6.89 10.54
N LEU A 21 -13.27 7.50 9.37
CA LEU A 21 -14.19 8.62 9.19
C LEU A 21 -15.29 8.31 8.16
N SER A 22 -16.45 8.94 8.34
CA SER A 22 -17.51 8.99 7.35
C SER A 22 -17.13 9.91 6.17
N ARG A 23 -17.95 9.93 5.11
CA ARG A 23 -17.78 10.84 3.97
C ARG A 23 -17.86 12.33 4.36
N HIS A 24 -18.45 12.63 5.52
CA HIS A 24 -18.60 13.98 6.07
C HIS A 24 -17.63 14.25 7.22
N PHE A 25 -16.52 13.50 7.29
CA PHE A 25 -15.48 13.66 8.30
C PHE A 25 -15.88 13.29 9.74
N GLU A 26 -17.05 12.66 9.92
CA GLU A 26 -17.51 12.22 11.25
C GLU A 26 -16.78 10.96 11.70
N SER A 27 -16.39 10.91 12.97
CA SER A 27 -15.72 9.75 13.57
C SER A 27 -16.72 8.64 13.96
N ASN A 28 -16.25 7.60 14.65
CA ASN A 28 -17.13 6.60 15.27
C ASN A 28 -17.94 7.14 16.46
N ILE A 29 -17.73 8.38 16.86
CA ILE A 29 -18.47 9.07 17.91
C ILE A 29 -19.35 10.12 17.24
N GLU A 30 -20.65 9.92 17.32
CA GLU A 30 -21.66 10.81 16.75
C GLU A 30 -21.49 12.24 17.27
N GLY A 31 -21.38 13.20 16.37
CA GLY A 31 -21.14 14.62 16.67
C GLY A 31 -19.67 15.02 16.84
N LEU A 32 -18.72 14.08 16.73
CA LEU A 32 -17.28 14.35 16.73
C LEU A 32 -16.72 14.17 15.32
N PHE A 33 -16.18 15.25 14.76
CA PHE A 33 -15.64 15.33 13.40
C PHE A 33 -14.12 15.50 13.42
N VAL A 34 -13.42 15.02 12.40
CA VAL A 34 -11.96 15.13 12.27
C VAL A 34 -11.57 15.63 10.88
N VAL A 35 -10.87 16.76 10.80
CA VAL A 35 -10.54 17.43 9.53
C VAL A 35 -9.05 17.78 9.39
N GLY A 36 -8.65 18.16 8.18
CA GLY A 36 -7.28 18.55 7.84
C GLY A 36 -6.31 17.38 7.72
N ASN A 37 -5.04 17.60 8.03
CA ASN A 37 -3.98 16.59 7.90
C ASN A 37 -4.24 15.34 8.77
N LEU A 38 -4.93 15.50 9.90
CA LEU A 38 -5.34 14.38 10.76
C LEU A 38 -6.32 13.42 10.07
N ALA A 39 -7.08 13.91 9.09
CA ALA A 39 -8.00 13.12 8.26
C ALA A 39 -7.33 12.51 7.01
N GLY A 40 -6.01 12.66 6.83
CA GLY A 40 -5.29 12.11 5.67
C GLY A 40 -5.20 13.03 4.46
N SER A 41 -5.51 14.32 4.64
CA SER A 41 -5.38 15.35 3.61
C SER A 41 -4.19 16.26 3.93
N PRO A 42 -2.99 15.99 3.39
CA PRO A 42 -1.80 16.75 3.75
C PRO A 42 -1.70 18.13 3.08
N ASP A 43 -2.60 18.44 2.14
CA ASP A 43 -2.64 19.66 1.36
C ASP A 43 -3.45 20.77 2.05
N ILE A 44 -3.00 22.03 1.92
CA ILE A 44 -3.67 23.18 2.53
C ILE A 44 -5.03 23.41 1.89
N LYS A 45 -5.19 23.29 0.56
CA LYS A 45 -6.51 23.45 -0.08
C LYS A 45 -7.49 22.37 0.38
N ALA A 46 -7.03 21.12 0.45
CA ALA A 46 -7.82 20.01 0.98
C ALA A 46 -8.24 20.26 2.44
N ALA A 47 -7.33 20.79 3.28
CA ALA A 47 -7.62 21.14 4.66
C ALA A 47 -8.67 22.26 4.76
N LEU A 48 -8.53 23.33 3.98
CA LEU A 48 -9.51 24.42 3.89
C LEU A 48 -10.88 23.89 3.46
N ASN A 49 -10.93 23.13 2.37
CA ASN A 49 -12.15 22.53 1.85
C ASN A 49 -12.82 21.57 2.86
N ALA A 50 -12.04 20.80 3.61
CA ALA A 50 -12.57 19.95 4.68
C ALA A 50 -13.18 20.78 5.82
N GLY A 51 -12.55 21.91 6.17
CA GLY A 51 -13.09 22.86 7.16
C GLY A 51 -14.41 23.50 6.70
N HIS A 52 -14.51 23.85 5.42
CA HIS A 52 -15.75 24.35 4.83
C HIS A 52 -16.85 23.27 4.85
N ASP A 53 -16.57 22.08 4.32
CA ASP A 53 -17.55 21.01 4.17
C ASP A 53 -18.10 20.53 5.51
N VAL A 54 -17.24 20.42 6.53
CA VAL A 54 -17.69 20.01 7.88
C VAL A 54 -18.60 21.07 8.51
N ALA A 55 -18.32 22.36 8.28
CA ALA A 55 -19.12 23.43 8.85
C ALA A 55 -20.54 23.47 8.28
N HIS A 56 -20.66 23.42 6.95
CA HIS A 56 -21.95 23.36 6.26
C HIS A 56 -22.71 22.07 6.57
N HIS A 57 -22.02 20.94 6.69
CA HIS A 57 -22.65 19.69 7.11
C HIS A 57 -23.23 19.80 8.52
N ILE A 58 -22.45 20.31 9.49
CA ILE A 58 -22.89 20.46 10.88
C ILE A 58 -24.08 21.42 11.00
N ALA A 59 -24.07 22.52 10.25
CA ALA A 59 -25.19 23.47 10.24
C ALA A 59 -26.51 22.87 9.71
N GLY A 60 -26.42 21.85 8.86
CA GLY A 60 -27.58 21.10 8.38
C GLY A 60 -28.10 20.02 9.34
N LEU A 61 -27.43 19.78 10.47
CA LEU A 61 -27.85 18.79 11.46
C LEU A 61 -28.78 19.42 12.53
N PRO A 62 -29.66 18.63 13.16
CA PRO A 62 -30.46 19.11 14.29
C PRO A 62 -29.60 19.70 15.42
N PRO A 63 -30.09 20.65 16.22
CA PRO A 63 -29.38 21.13 17.40
C PRO A 63 -28.95 19.98 18.32
N ALA A 64 -27.77 20.09 18.94
CA ALA A 64 -27.22 19.08 19.85
C ALA A 64 -26.64 19.75 21.09
N GLY A 65 -26.68 19.06 22.23
CA GLY A 65 -26.16 19.55 23.51
C GLY A 65 -26.96 20.72 24.10
N GLU A 66 -28.19 20.47 24.51
CA GLU A 66 -29.00 21.49 25.18
C GLU A 66 -28.29 22.01 26.45
N GLY A 67 -28.26 23.34 26.64
CA GLY A 67 -27.58 23.97 27.78
C GLY A 67 -26.04 24.06 27.68
N CYS A 68 -25.43 23.68 26.56
CA CYS A 68 -23.98 23.83 26.37
C CYS A 68 -23.55 25.27 26.07
N ASP A 69 -22.28 25.57 26.40
CA ASP A 69 -21.65 26.88 26.18
C ASP A 69 -21.60 27.25 24.69
N HIS A 70 -21.33 26.25 23.83
CA HIS A 70 -21.12 26.43 22.40
C HIS A 70 -21.77 25.32 21.57
N ASP A 71 -22.35 25.66 20.43
CA ASP A 71 -22.89 24.66 19.50
C ASP A 71 -21.75 23.77 18.94
N VAL A 72 -20.56 24.36 18.71
CA VAL A 72 -19.38 23.66 18.20
C VAL A 72 -18.09 24.13 18.86
N VAL A 73 -17.26 23.21 19.35
CA VAL A 73 -15.86 23.50 19.72
C VAL A 73 -14.89 22.94 18.68
N ILE A 74 -13.98 23.79 18.21
CA ILE A 74 -12.92 23.43 17.27
C ILE A 74 -11.60 23.27 18.02
N VAL A 75 -10.97 22.10 17.90
CA VAL A 75 -9.68 21.78 18.52
C VAL A 75 -8.57 21.90 17.49
N GLY A 76 -7.86 23.03 17.50
CA GLY A 76 -6.74 23.34 16.61
C GLY A 76 -7.00 24.52 15.67
N GLY A 77 -6.11 25.51 15.70
CA GLY A 77 -6.12 26.73 14.89
C GLY A 77 -5.25 26.65 13.64
N GLY A 78 -5.25 25.51 12.96
CA GLY A 78 -4.63 25.35 11.63
C GLY A 78 -5.57 25.78 10.48
N PRO A 79 -5.16 25.62 9.21
CA PRO A 79 -5.97 25.99 8.05
C PRO A 79 -7.40 25.43 8.08
N ALA A 80 -7.57 24.14 8.35
CA ALA A 80 -8.89 23.50 8.41
C ALA A 80 -9.77 24.07 9.54
N GLY A 81 -9.21 24.21 10.74
CA GLY A 81 -9.95 24.70 11.91
C GLY A 81 -10.34 26.17 11.78
N LEU A 82 -9.46 27.01 11.25
CA LEU A 82 -9.74 28.43 11.02
C LEU A 82 -10.77 28.64 9.92
N ASN A 83 -10.71 27.87 8.82
CA ASN A 83 -11.73 27.96 7.78
C ASN A 83 -13.09 27.48 8.30
N ALA A 84 -13.13 26.39 9.08
CA ALA A 84 -14.36 25.95 9.74
C ALA A 84 -14.94 27.03 10.67
N ALA A 85 -14.08 27.71 11.45
CA ALA A 85 -14.49 28.80 12.34
C ALA A 85 -15.12 29.98 11.59
N LEU A 86 -14.55 30.38 10.45
CA LEU A 86 -15.10 31.42 9.60
C LEU A 86 -16.48 31.03 9.05
N GLU A 87 -16.64 29.79 8.59
CA GLU A 87 -17.91 29.30 8.10
C GLU A 87 -18.96 29.19 9.21
N PHE A 88 -18.62 28.69 10.40
CA PHE A 88 -19.53 28.67 11.55
C PHE A 88 -19.99 30.08 11.94
N LYS A 89 -19.09 31.08 11.88
CA LYS A 89 -19.44 32.47 12.11
C LYS A 89 -20.49 32.97 11.12
N LYS A 90 -20.31 32.70 9.83
CA LYS A 90 -21.28 33.08 8.78
C LYS A 90 -22.63 32.40 8.96
N LEU A 91 -22.61 31.15 9.40
CA LEU A 91 -23.80 30.34 9.64
C LEU A 91 -24.48 30.67 10.98
N GLY A 92 -23.96 31.60 11.76
CA GLY A 92 -24.56 32.07 13.01
C GLY A 92 -24.46 31.08 14.18
N LEU A 93 -23.57 30.08 14.10
CA LEU A 93 -23.37 29.09 15.16
C LEU A 93 -22.48 29.65 16.28
N ARG A 94 -22.79 29.31 17.54
CA ARG A 94 -21.94 29.62 18.69
C ARG A 94 -20.75 28.67 18.66
N TYR A 95 -19.57 29.15 18.25
CA TYR A 95 -18.37 28.33 18.17
C TYR A 95 -17.24 28.87 19.06
N LEU A 96 -16.28 27.99 19.39
CA LEU A 96 -15.02 28.37 20.03
C LEU A 96 -13.85 27.59 19.43
N VAL A 97 -12.77 28.29 19.05
CA VAL A 97 -11.51 27.68 18.63
C VAL A 97 -10.54 27.60 19.81
N LEU A 98 -10.02 26.41 20.09
CA LEU A 98 -8.99 26.16 21.10
C LEU A 98 -7.68 25.79 20.40
N GLU A 99 -6.63 26.58 20.61
CA GLU A 99 -5.30 26.36 20.02
C GLU A 99 -4.22 26.24 21.09
N LYS A 100 -3.51 25.12 21.09
CA LYS A 100 -2.48 24.78 22.09
C LYS A 100 -1.31 25.76 22.09
N LYS A 101 -0.92 26.27 20.92
CA LYS A 101 0.17 27.24 20.75
C LYS A 101 -0.42 28.57 20.30
N GLY A 102 -0.11 28.99 19.08
CA GLY A 102 -0.78 30.10 18.40
C GLY A 102 -1.29 29.64 17.04
N ILE A 103 -2.18 30.43 16.43
CA ILE A 103 -2.77 30.10 15.14
C ILE A 103 -1.68 29.85 14.08
N LEU A 104 -1.95 28.89 13.19
CA LEU A 104 -1.05 28.52 12.09
C LEU A 104 0.37 28.12 12.56
N SER A 105 0.52 27.63 13.80
CA SER A 105 1.82 27.29 14.38
C SER A 105 2.66 26.33 13.53
N THR A 106 2.02 25.39 12.83
CA THR A 106 2.70 24.50 11.87
C THR A 106 3.25 25.26 10.66
N ILE A 107 2.49 26.20 10.10
CA ILE A 107 2.94 26.99 8.95
C ILE A 107 4.05 27.96 9.38
N ARG A 108 3.92 28.57 10.57
CA ARG A 108 4.93 29.44 11.17
C ARG A 108 6.26 28.75 11.48
N ALA A 109 6.26 27.42 11.60
CA ALA A 109 7.47 26.65 11.83
C ALA A 109 8.30 26.42 10.57
N PHE A 110 7.74 26.66 9.38
CA PHE A 110 8.52 26.65 8.14
C PHE A 110 9.26 28.00 8.00
N GLU A 111 10.57 27.95 7.82
CA GLU A 111 11.41 29.14 7.62
C GLU A 111 11.25 29.69 6.19
N GLY A 112 11.04 31.01 6.07
CA GLY A 112 11.27 31.79 4.85
C GLY A 112 10.55 31.35 3.57
N ASP A 113 11.26 31.48 2.43
CA ASP A 113 10.83 31.32 1.02
C ASP A 113 10.36 29.91 0.64
N LEU A 114 10.02 29.05 1.61
CA LEU A 114 9.41 27.76 1.30
C LEU A 114 8.10 28.00 0.56
N ILE A 115 8.13 27.70 -0.73
CA ILE A 115 6.94 27.70 -1.57
C ILE A 115 6.05 26.58 -1.07
N LEU A 116 4.86 26.95 -0.60
CA LEU A 116 3.82 26.01 -0.24
C LEU A 116 3.20 25.50 -1.54
N TYR A 117 3.90 24.55 -2.15
CA TYR A 117 3.49 23.95 -3.41
C TYR A 117 2.17 23.20 -3.27
N TYR A 118 1.35 23.40 -4.30
CA TYR A 118 0.17 22.63 -4.55
C TYR A 118 0.52 21.15 -4.75
N ALA A 119 -0.09 20.28 -3.97
CA ALA A 119 0.20 18.87 -4.04
C ALA A 119 -1.13 18.10 -3.86
N VAL A 120 -1.81 17.82 -4.98
CA VAL A 120 -2.82 16.74 -5.19
C VAL A 120 -4.32 17.05 -5.23
N THR A 121 -4.80 18.29 -5.36
CA THR A 121 -6.28 18.52 -5.40
C THR A 121 -6.89 19.12 -6.66
N GLY A 122 -6.56 18.65 -7.86
CA GLY A 122 -7.06 19.20 -9.14
C GLY A 122 -7.23 20.75 -9.23
N ASP A 123 -7.93 21.22 -10.24
CA ASP A 123 -8.34 22.63 -10.34
C ASP A 123 -9.45 22.99 -9.31
N ARG A 124 -9.47 22.32 -8.14
CA ARG A 124 -10.51 22.57 -7.13
C ARG A 124 -10.27 23.94 -6.52
N GLU A 125 -11.25 24.80 -6.73
CA GLU A 125 -11.35 26.06 -6.05
C GLU A 125 -11.37 25.84 -4.53
N VAL A 126 -10.68 26.75 -3.85
CA VAL A 126 -10.67 26.81 -2.39
C VAL A 126 -12.00 27.39 -1.97
N ARG A 127 -12.76 26.65 -1.16
CA ARG A 127 -14.02 27.10 -0.61
C ARG A 127 -13.81 27.74 0.76
N GLY A 128 -14.57 28.77 1.03
CA GLY A 128 -14.49 29.57 2.26
C GLY A 128 -13.69 30.86 2.10
N ASP A 129 -13.55 31.59 3.21
CA ASP A 129 -13.05 32.97 3.22
C ASP A 129 -11.53 33.10 3.32
N LEU A 130 -10.79 31.99 3.41
CA LEU A 130 -9.33 32.01 3.41
C LEU A 130 -8.80 31.80 1.99
N PRO A 131 -8.46 32.88 1.25
CA PRO A 131 -7.93 32.75 -0.09
C PRO A 131 -6.59 32.03 -0.04
N TYR A 132 -6.37 31.12 -0.98
CA TYR A 132 -5.10 30.43 -1.10
C TYR A 132 -4.72 30.30 -2.58
N ARG A 133 -3.54 30.82 -2.90
CA ARG A 133 -2.82 30.61 -4.16
C ARG A 133 -1.41 30.15 -3.82
N GLU A 134 -0.70 29.63 -4.81
CA GLU A 134 0.71 29.27 -4.65
C GLU A 134 1.50 30.49 -4.15
N THR A 135 2.18 30.31 -3.03
CA THR A 135 2.80 31.41 -2.30
C THR A 135 3.85 30.86 -1.32
N THR A 136 4.62 31.75 -0.70
CA THR A 136 5.55 31.39 0.36
C THR A 136 4.84 31.34 1.71
N ALA A 137 5.39 30.58 2.66
CA ALA A 137 4.84 30.52 4.02
C ALA A 137 4.70 31.92 4.65
N GLY A 138 5.70 32.80 4.46
CA GLY A 138 5.67 34.17 4.94
C GLY A 138 4.51 35.00 4.36
N ALA A 139 4.35 35.01 3.03
CA ALA A 139 3.30 35.77 2.38
C ALA A 139 1.89 35.27 2.76
N LEU A 140 1.72 33.95 2.90
CA LEU A 140 0.47 33.36 3.38
C LEU A 140 0.12 33.82 4.79
N LEU A 141 1.10 33.79 5.70
CA LEU A 141 0.91 34.17 7.11
C LEU A 141 0.54 35.64 7.25
N SER A 142 1.16 36.53 6.47
CA SER A 142 0.80 37.96 6.46
C SER A 142 -0.62 38.17 5.95
N GLY A 143 -0.96 37.59 4.78
CA GLY A 143 -2.30 37.75 4.19
C GLY A 143 -3.43 37.19 5.06
N TRP A 144 -3.25 36.00 5.64
CA TRP A 144 -4.26 35.43 6.55
C TRP A 144 -4.28 36.12 7.91
N GLY A 145 -3.14 36.60 8.40
CA GLY A 145 -3.05 37.29 9.68
C GLY A 145 -3.92 38.55 9.73
N GLU A 146 -3.90 39.37 8.67
CA GLU A 146 -4.75 40.56 8.56
C GLU A 146 -6.23 40.20 8.46
N LEU A 147 -6.57 39.21 7.63
CA LEU A 147 -7.94 38.75 7.43
C LEU A 147 -8.55 38.22 8.74
N LEU A 148 -7.83 37.36 9.46
CA LEU A 148 -8.31 36.76 10.71
C LEU A 148 -8.51 37.81 11.80
N LYS A 149 -7.64 38.84 11.87
CA LYS A 149 -7.82 39.98 12.79
C LYS A 149 -9.07 40.79 12.43
N ALA A 150 -9.26 41.12 11.15
CA ALA A 150 -10.42 41.87 10.69
C ALA A 150 -11.75 41.12 10.95
N ARG A 151 -11.73 39.79 10.89
CA ARG A 151 -12.94 38.96 11.07
C ARG A 151 -13.28 38.70 12.54
N GLY A 152 -12.41 38.93 13.51
CA GLY A 152 -12.71 38.78 14.94
C GLY A 152 -13.31 37.42 15.32
N LEU A 153 -12.52 36.35 15.23
CA LEU A 153 -12.95 34.99 15.58
C LEU A 153 -13.00 34.76 17.11
N ASN A 154 -13.97 33.96 17.58
CA ASN A 154 -13.96 33.45 18.95
C ASN A 154 -12.89 32.35 19.10
N LEU A 155 -11.74 32.72 19.67
CA LEU A 155 -10.51 31.94 19.68
C LEU A 155 -9.79 32.12 21.03
N ARG A 156 -9.26 31.02 21.58
CA ARG A 156 -8.33 31.02 22.71
C ARG A 156 -7.02 30.35 22.31
N GLU A 157 -5.96 31.16 22.23
CA GLU A 157 -4.58 30.66 22.04
C GLU A 157 -3.94 30.25 23.38
N ARG A 158 -2.91 29.41 23.29
CA ARG A 158 -2.19 28.84 24.43
C ARG A 158 -3.10 28.07 25.39
N GLU A 159 -4.10 27.40 24.84
CA GLU A 159 -5.04 26.54 25.59
C GLU A 159 -5.12 25.19 24.90
N GLY A 160 -4.47 24.19 25.50
CA GLY A 160 -4.35 22.85 24.95
C GLY A 160 -5.49 21.94 25.38
N VAL A 161 -6.16 21.29 24.43
CA VAL A 161 -7.15 20.25 24.73
C VAL A 161 -6.46 18.95 25.14
N LEU A 162 -6.84 18.42 26.31
CA LEU A 162 -6.32 17.19 26.89
C LEU A 162 -7.15 15.96 26.53
N GLY A 163 -8.46 16.15 26.32
CA GLY A 163 -9.39 15.09 25.93
C GLY A 163 -10.80 15.60 25.70
N VAL A 164 -11.61 14.79 25.01
CA VAL A 164 -13.00 15.06 24.67
C VAL A 164 -13.85 13.86 25.06
N GLN A 165 -14.94 14.07 25.80
CA GLN A 165 -15.85 13.01 26.23
C GLN A 165 -17.30 13.41 25.98
N LYS A 166 -18.13 12.48 25.50
CA LYS A 166 -19.57 12.71 25.31
C LYS A 166 -20.30 12.36 26.62
N VAL A 167 -20.97 13.32 27.23
CA VAL A 167 -21.69 13.21 28.52
C VAL A 167 -23.09 13.83 28.34
N GLY A 168 -24.14 13.07 28.65
CA GLY A 168 -25.52 13.59 28.63
C GLY A 168 -25.99 14.16 27.29
N GLY A 169 -25.44 13.68 26.16
CA GLY A 169 -25.77 14.18 24.81
C GLY A 169 -24.97 15.41 24.35
N ALA A 170 -24.15 16.01 25.22
CA ALA A 170 -23.17 17.05 24.90
C ALA A 170 -21.73 16.51 25.02
N PHE A 171 -20.75 17.32 24.65
CA PHE A 171 -19.33 17.04 24.82
C PHE A 171 -18.74 17.91 25.93
N GLU A 172 -18.00 17.27 26.84
CA GLU A 172 -17.06 17.94 27.72
C GLU A 172 -15.67 17.96 27.06
N VAL A 173 -15.17 19.15 26.76
CA VAL A 173 -13.83 19.38 26.22
C VAL A 173 -12.94 19.85 27.36
N ARG A 174 -12.05 18.95 27.82
CA ARG A 174 -11.11 19.25 28.92
C ARG A 174 -9.86 19.89 28.37
N THR A 175 -9.51 21.07 28.88
CA THR A 175 -8.31 21.84 28.53
C THR A 175 -7.34 21.91 29.70
N ASP A 176 -6.17 22.48 29.47
CA ASP A 176 -5.22 22.83 30.53
C ASP A 176 -5.65 24.04 31.38
N ARG A 177 -6.76 24.71 31.02
CA ARG A 177 -7.33 25.86 31.75
C ARG A 177 -8.70 25.61 32.37
N GLY A 178 -9.39 24.55 31.97
CA GLY A 178 -10.72 24.24 32.49
C GLY A 178 -11.49 23.26 31.62
N VAL A 179 -12.81 23.34 31.68
CA VAL A 179 -13.73 22.51 30.89
C VAL A 179 -14.65 23.44 30.10
N VAL A 180 -14.88 23.10 28.84
CA VAL A 180 -15.84 23.78 27.96
C VAL A 180 -16.84 22.75 27.46
N THR A 181 -18.13 23.11 27.44
CA THR A 181 -19.17 22.23 26.93
C THR A 181 -19.57 22.56 25.50
N ALA A 182 -19.85 21.55 24.70
CA ALA A 182 -20.28 21.75 23.31
C ALA A 182 -21.28 20.72 22.80
N GLY A 183 -22.18 21.13 21.90
CA GLY A 183 -23.05 20.19 21.20
C GLY A 183 -22.29 19.24 20.27
N ARG A 184 -21.25 19.77 19.61
CA ARG A 184 -20.39 19.05 18.66
C ARG A 184 -18.93 19.46 18.79
N VAL A 185 -18.02 18.61 18.31
CA VAL A 185 -16.58 18.87 18.35
C VAL A 185 -15.95 18.62 16.98
N VAL A 186 -15.12 19.55 16.52
CA VAL A 186 -14.30 19.42 15.31
C VAL A 186 -12.83 19.34 15.70
N VAL A 187 -12.19 18.19 15.50
CA VAL A 187 -10.77 17.98 15.76
C VAL A 187 -9.96 18.33 14.51
N ALA A 188 -9.19 19.41 14.59
CA ALA A 188 -8.39 19.98 13.50
C ALA A 188 -6.90 20.17 13.89
N THR A 189 -6.37 19.34 14.80
CA THR A 189 -5.02 19.49 15.37
C THR A 189 -3.87 19.24 14.39
N GLY A 190 -4.16 18.70 13.21
CA GLY A 190 -3.14 18.22 12.27
C GLY A 190 -2.26 17.12 12.86
N LYS A 191 -1.09 16.91 12.27
CA LYS A 191 -0.04 16.05 12.84
C LYS A 191 0.83 16.90 13.76
N LEU A 192 1.16 16.38 14.94
CA LEU A 192 2.05 17.08 15.87
C LEU A 192 3.44 17.15 15.23
N MET A 193 3.90 18.36 14.89
CA MET A 193 5.32 18.59 14.67
C MET A 193 6.01 18.57 16.04
N ALA A 194 6.62 17.44 16.40
CA ALA A 194 7.60 17.43 17.47
C ALA A 194 8.92 17.89 16.87
N MET A 195 9.20 19.20 16.97
CA MET A 195 10.56 19.68 16.81
C MET A 195 11.36 19.20 18.02
N LYS A 196 11.87 17.96 17.97
CA LYS A 196 12.87 17.51 18.92
C LYS A 196 14.22 17.72 18.25
N ARG A 197 15.07 18.57 18.83
CA ARG A 197 16.48 18.68 18.45
C ARG A 197 17.09 17.29 18.74
N LEU A 198 17.29 16.48 17.71
CA LEU A 198 18.20 15.36 17.84
C LEU A 198 19.60 15.94 17.72
N ASP A 199 20.43 15.78 18.76
CA ASP A 199 21.87 16.04 18.65
C ASP A 199 22.49 14.96 17.76
N ILE A 200 22.21 15.04 16.46
CA ILE A 200 22.98 14.34 15.45
C ILE A 200 24.25 15.16 15.31
N ALA A 201 25.33 14.64 15.88
CA ALA A 201 26.67 15.17 15.68
C ALA A 201 26.92 15.34 14.18
N GLU A 202 27.17 16.60 13.80
CA GLU A 202 27.88 17.07 12.60
C GLU A 202 27.85 16.13 11.39
N VAL A 203 26.78 16.22 10.60
CA VAL A 203 26.89 16.02 9.15
C VAL A 203 26.72 17.40 8.53
N GLU A 204 27.84 18.00 8.12
CA GLU A 204 27.87 19.27 7.40
C GLU A 204 26.93 19.17 6.19
N ALA A 205 25.86 19.96 6.22
CA ALA A 205 25.01 20.15 5.06
C ALA A 205 25.82 20.94 4.02
N PRO A 206 25.96 20.47 2.77
CA PRO A 206 26.66 21.22 1.74
C PRO A 206 25.97 22.57 1.49
N GLU A 207 26.78 23.58 1.16
CA GLU A 207 26.34 24.96 0.90
C GLU A 207 25.23 24.98 -0.17
N GLY A 208 24.07 25.56 0.18
CA GLY A 208 22.89 25.65 -0.70
C GLY A 208 21.76 24.66 -0.38
N GLY A 209 21.94 23.74 0.57
CA GLY A 209 20.86 22.84 1.02
C GLY A 209 19.84 23.53 1.95
N ILE A 210 18.54 23.29 1.69
CA ILE A 210 17.42 23.77 2.52
C ILE A 210 17.61 23.31 3.99
N LYS A 211 17.83 24.27 4.90
CA LYS A 211 17.96 24.05 6.36
C LYS A 211 16.61 23.82 7.06
N ALA A 212 15.68 23.09 6.45
CA ALA A 212 14.44 22.71 7.14
C ALA A 212 14.68 21.42 7.96
N ARG A 213 14.95 21.58 9.25
CA ARG A 213 15.10 20.47 10.21
C ARG A 213 13.73 20.01 10.72
N ILE A 214 12.95 19.36 9.85
CA ILE A 214 11.66 18.76 10.22
C ILE A 214 11.92 17.36 10.80
N ASP A 215 12.32 17.32 12.07
CA ASP A 215 12.79 16.07 12.71
C ASP A 215 11.65 15.10 13.09
N ARG A 216 10.39 15.55 13.23
CA ARG A 216 9.24 14.64 13.50
C ARG A 216 7.87 15.26 13.19
N THR A 217 7.06 14.57 12.37
CA THR A 217 5.60 14.73 12.32
C THR A 217 4.94 13.43 12.78
N GLU A 218 4.34 13.44 13.96
CA GLU A 218 3.68 12.27 14.56
C GLU A 218 2.17 12.48 14.62
N MET A 219 1.42 11.43 14.29
CA MET A 219 0.00 11.41 14.56
C MET A 219 -0.25 11.40 16.08
N PRO A 220 -1.17 12.24 16.59
CA PRO A 220 -1.48 12.30 18.02
C PRO A 220 -2.34 11.09 18.46
N HIS A 221 -1.81 9.87 18.32
CA HIS A 221 -2.52 8.61 18.60
C HIS A 221 -3.09 8.54 20.01
N GLU A 222 -2.31 8.97 21.00
CA GLU A 222 -2.73 8.95 22.40
C GLU A 222 -3.89 9.91 22.67
N PHE A 223 -3.85 11.11 22.09
CA PHE A 223 -4.97 12.06 22.16
C PHE A 223 -6.23 11.48 21.51
N MET A 224 -6.10 10.90 20.30
CA MET A 224 -7.23 10.27 19.62
C MET A 224 -7.83 9.11 20.43
N ARG A 225 -6.97 8.28 21.06
CA ARG A 225 -7.42 7.19 21.95
C ARG A 225 -8.15 7.71 23.18
N ARG A 226 -7.63 8.76 23.83
CA ARG A 226 -8.30 9.41 24.98
C ARG A 226 -9.66 9.99 24.60
N CYS A 227 -9.80 10.48 23.37
CA CYS A 227 -11.07 10.94 22.83
C CYS A 227 -11.99 9.78 22.38
N GLY A 228 -11.55 8.51 22.44
CA GLY A 228 -12.32 7.36 21.98
C GLY A 228 -12.42 7.21 20.45
N ILE A 229 -11.59 7.96 19.70
CA ILE A 229 -11.57 7.93 18.23
C ILE A 229 -10.90 6.62 17.77
N ARG A 230 -11.64 5.85 16.99
CA ARG A 230 -11.19 4.58 16.44
C ARG A 230 -10.22 4.83 15.29
N LEU A 231 -9.02 4.29 15.45
CA LEU A 231 -7.99 4.33 14.41
C LEU A 231 -8.13 3.13 13.46
N GLU A 232 -7.68 3.32 12.23
CA GLU A 232 -7.44 2.26 11.26
C GLU A 232 -6.58 1.15 11.89
N ASN A 233 -6.83 -0.08 11.47
CA ASN A 233 -6.08 -1.24 11.94
C ASN A 233 -6.12 -1.54 13.45
N THR A 234 -7.09 -0.98 14.19
CA THR A 234 -7.33 -1.36 15.59
C THR A 234 -7.96 -2.76 15.65
N TRP A 235 -7.34 -3.67 16.39
CA TRP A 235 -7.88 -5.01 16.61
C TRP A 235 -8.95 -4.97 17.69
N ASN A 236 -10.11 -5.54 17.38
CA ASN A 236 -11.22 -5.73 18.30
C ASN A 236 -11.81 -7.13 18.07
N TRP A 237 -12.66 -7.57 19.00
CA TRP A 237 -13.36 -8.86 18.92
C TRP A 237 -14.00 -9.10 17.53
N ARG A 238 -14.71 -8.10 16.98
CA ARG A 238 -15.37 -8.22 15.67
C ARG A 238 -14.38 -8.51 14.54
N ARG A 239 -13.19 -7.90 14.56
CA ARG A 239 -12.13 -8.17 13.59
C ARG A 239 -11.51 -9.56 13.76
N TYR A 240 -11.35 -10.04 14.99
CA TYR A 240 -10.91 -11.43 15.23
C TYR A 240 -11.94 -12.44 14.72
N VAL A 241 -13.23 -12.20 14.95
CA VAL A 241 -14.31 -13.03 14.39
C VAL A 241 -14.29 -12.98 12.86
N ALA A 242 -14.18 -11.79 12.27
CA ALA A 242 -14.10 -11.65 10.81
C ALA A 242 -12.87 -12.36 10.22
N LEU A 243 -11.73 -12.33 10.92
CA LEU A 243 -10.54 -13.08 10.54
C LEU A 243 -10.83 -14.59 10.56
N ALA A 244 -11.37 -15.10 11.67
CA ALA A 244 -11.71 -16.52 11.82
C ALA A 244 -12.72 -16.99 10.76
N LEU A 245 -13.74 -16.19 10.46
CA LEU A 245 -14.72 -16.47 9.41
C LEU A 245 -14.07 -16.47 8.02
N THR A 246 -13.15 -15.55 7.73
CA THR A 246 -12.40 -15.55 6.48
C THR A 246 -11.57 -16.82 6.34
N PHE A 247 -10.84 -17.22 7.39
CA PHE A 247 -10.08 -18.48 7.41
C PHE A 247 -10.98 -19.70 7.22
N ALA A 248 -12.14 -19.74 7.88
CA ALA A 248 -13.09 -20.83 7.73
C ALA A 248 -13.66 -20.91 6.30
N ALA A 249 -14.04 -19.77 5.71
CA ALA A 249 -14.60 -19.73 4.37
C ALA A 249 -13.57 -20.10 3.29
N VAL A 250 -12.39 -19.49 3.35
CA VAL A 250 -11.28 -19.79 2.41
C VAL A 250 -10.80 -21.22 2.62
N GLY A 251 -10.63 -21.64 3.88
CA GLY A 251 -10.26 -23.00 4.24
C GLY A 251 -11.25 -24.04 3.71
N ALA A 252 -12.55 -23.83 3.90
CA ALA A 252 -13.59 -24.70 3.36
C ALA A 252 -13.53 -24.77 1.83
N PHE A 253 -13.39 -23.64 1.14
CA PHE A 253 -13.28 -23.60 -0.32
C PHE A 253 -12.09 -24.43 -0.83
N TYR A 254 -10.89 -24.23 -0.27
CA TYR A 254 -9.69 -24.97 -0.70
C TYR A 254 -9.70 -26.43 -0.26
N LEU A 255 -10.31 -26.74 0.88
CA LEU A 255 -10.48 -28.12 1.34
C LEU A 255 -11.48 -28.88 0.44
N ILE A 256 -12.61 -28.26 0.07
CA ILE A 256 -13.56 -28.82 -0.91
C ILE A 256 -12.84 -29.04 -2.24
N LYS A 257 -12.10 -28.05 -2.75
CA LYS A 257 -11.30 -28.21 -3.98
C LYS A 257 -10.35 -29.42 -3.92
N LYS A 258 -9.76 -29.71 -2.76
CA LYS A 258 -8.79 -30.80 -2.60
C LYS A 258 -9.46 -32.16 -2.35
N LEU A 259 -10.57 -32.21 -1.63
CA LEU A 259 -11.31 -33.43 -1.28
C LEU A 259 -12.29 -33.88 -2.36
N THR A 260 -12.84 -32.95 -3.14
CA THR A 260 -13.74 -33.21 -4.26
C THR A 260 -13.18 -32.54 -5.52
N PRO A 261 -12.12 -33.10 -6.13
CA PRO A 261 -11.55 -32.56 -7.35
C PRO A 261 -12.63 -32.35 -8.41
N ASP A 262 -13.49 -33.35 -8.64
CA ASP A 262 -14.54 -33.40 -9.67
C ASP A 262 -15.64 -32.31 -9.57
N TRP A 263 -15.70 -31.57 -8.46
CA TRP A 263 -16.67 -30.46 -8.27
C TRP A 263 -16.07 -29.10 -8.63
N VAL A 264 -14.74 -28.97 -8.56
CA VAL A 264 -14.01 -27.72 -8.82
C VAL A 264 -13.19 -27.81 -10.11
N THR A 265 -12.83 -29.02 -10.53
CA THR A 265 -12.51 -29.37 -11.92
C THR A 265 -13.79 -29.83 -12.59
N MET A 266 -14.08 -29.37 -13.82
CA MET A 266 -15.35 -29.71 -14.48
C MET A 266 -15.54 -31.24 -14.51
N PRO A 267 -16.74 -31.76 -14.18
CA PRO A 267 -17.04 -33.17 -14.35
C PRO A 267 -16.91 -33.53 -15.84
N ALA A 268 -16.45 -34.74 -16.12
CA ALA A 268 -16.23 -35.25 -17.49
C ALA A 268 -17.51 -35.32 -18.37
N SER A 269 -18.66 -34.86 -17.87
CA SER A 269 -20.00 -35.00 -18.45
C SER A 269 -20.67 -33.69 -18.89
N MET A 270 -20.02 -32.51 -18.82
CA MET A 270 -20.54 -31.25 -19.41
C MET A 270 -20.33 -31.19 -20.94
N PRO A 271 -21.11 -30.37 -21.69
CA PRO A 271 -20.97 -30.28 -23.14
C PRO A 271 -19.56 -29.85 -23.53
N VAL A 272 -18.94 -30.77 -24.25
CA VAL A 272 -17.60 -30.72 -24.78
C VAL A 272 -17.51 -29.59 -25.81
N VAL A 273 -16.92 -28.44 -25.46
CA VAL A 273 -16.56 -27.41 -26.43
C VAL A 273 -15.24 -27.82 -27.09
N GLY A 274 -15.31 -28.41 -28.30
CA GLY A 274 -14.12 -28.74 -29.08
C GLY A 274 -13.38 -30.04 -28.70
N GLY A 275 -14.02 -30.97 -27.99
CA GLY A 275 -13.54 -32.36 -27.87
C GLY A 275 -12.78 -32.76 -26.59
N ARG A 276 -12.62 -31.91 -25.56
CA ARG A 276 -11.76 -32.22 -24.39
C ARG A 276 -12.29 -31.73 -23.04
N ASN A 277 -11.93 -32.45 -21.96
CA ASN A 277 -12.16 -32.06 -20.56
C ASN A 277 -11.31 -30.83 -20.21
N LEU A 278 -11.93 -29.66 -20.02
CA LEU A 278 -11.25 -28.44 -19.57
C LEU A 278 -10.65 -28.68 -18.17
N ALA A 279 -9.36 -28.40 -18.02
CA ALA A 279 -8.63 -28.59 -16.77
C ALA A 279 -8.91 -27.45 -15.75
N GLY A 280 -10.19 -27.20 -15.46
CA GLY A 280 -10.62 -26.65 -14.18
C GLY A 280 -11.41 -25.35 -14.22
N LEU A 281 -12.44 -25.27 -13.38
CA LEU A 281 -13.20 -24.04 -13.14
C LEU A 281 -12.35 -22.98 -12.41
N TYR A 282 -11.29 -23.43 -11.72
CA TYR A 282 -10.46 -22.62 -10.84
C TYR A 282 -9.59 -21.55 -11.57
N PRO A 283 -8.80 -21.87 -12.61
CA PRO A 283 -8.01 -20.85 -13.34
C PRO A 283 -8.90 -19.79 -14.01
N ILE A 284 -10.07 -20.21 -14.50
CA ILE A 284 -11.09 -19.31 -15.07
C ILE A 284 -11.65 -18.39 -13.98
N LEU A 285 -12.11 -18.95 -12.85
CA LEU A 285 -12.62 -18.17 -11.71
C LEU A 285 -11.57 -17.17 -11.20
N TYR A 286 -10.33 -17.62 -11.02
CA TYR A 286 -9.22 -16.78 -10.58
C TYR A 286 -8.99 -15.61 -11.56
N THR A 287 -9.00 -15.90 -12.86
CA THR A 287 -8.83 -14.89 -13.92
C THR A 287 -9.98 -13.89 -13.93
N VAL A 288 -11.23 -14.34 -13.77
CA VAL A 288 -12.40 -13.46 -13.63
C VAL A 288 -12.24 -12.51 -12.44
N VAL A 289 -11.81 -13.02 -11.28
CA VAL A 289 -11.57 -12.22 -10.07
C VAL A 289 -10.49 -11.16 -10.33
N VAL A 290 -9.33 -11.55 -10.89
CA VAL A 290 -8.23 -10.63 -11.19
C VAL A 290 -8.63 -9.56 -12.21
N ILE A 291 -9.36 -9.92 -13.27
CA ILE A 291 -9.81 -8.96 -14.29
C ILE A 291 -10.86 -8.01 -13.72
N ALA A 292 -11.85 -8.50 -12.98
CA ALA A 292 -12.89 -7.68 -12.39
C ALA A 292 -12.32 -6.65 -11.42
N PHE A 293 -11.49 -7.09 -10.48
CA PHE A 293 -10.86 -6.19 -9.50
C PHE A 293 -9.74 -5.35 -10.10
N GLY A 294 -9.01 -5.86 -11.10
CA GLY A 294 -7.99 -5.11 -11.83
C GLY A 294 -8.59 -3.97 -12.65
N THR A 295 -9.74 -4.20 -13.28
CA THR A 295 -10.49 -3.17 -14.01
C THR A 295 -11.00 -2.09 -13.06
N GLN A 296 -11.56 -2.48 -11.91
CA GLN A 296 -11.99 -1.52 -10.88
C GLN A 296 -10.81 -0.70 -10.33
N ALA A 297 -9.67 -1.33 -10.08
CA ALA A 297 -8.45 -0.64 -9.65
C ALA A 297 -7.96 0.33 -10.74
N LEU A 298 -7.90 -0.11 -12.00
CA LEU A 298 -7.50 0.72 -13.14
C LEU A 298 -8.35 2.00 -13.26
N PHE A 299 -9.68 1.89 -13.17
CA PHE A 299 -10.57 3.05 -13.21
C PHE A 299 -10.44 3.96 -11.99
N ARG A 300 -10.15 3.41 -10.81
CA ARG A 300 -9.88 4.22 -9.61
C ARG A 300 -8.59 5.01 -9.77
N TRP A 301 -7.49 4.37 -10.16
CA TRP A 301 -6.19 5.03 -10.28
C TRP A 301 -6.16 6.06 -11.41
N ARG A 302 -6.86 5.80 -12.53
CA ARG A 302 -7.08 6.81 -13.59
C ARG A 302 -7.87 8.04 -13.11
N ARG A 303 -8.78 7.88 -12.15
CA ARG A 303 -9.52 8.99 -11.54
C ARG A 303 -8.69 9.76 -10.51
N VAL A 304 -7.86 9.06 -9.74
CA VAL A 304 -6.97 9.68 -8.74
C VAL A 304 -5.87 10.49 -9.41
N ASN A 305 -5.22 9.93 -10.42
CA ASN A 305 -4.19 10.60 -11.19
C ASN A 305 -4.27 10.17 -12.68
N PRO A 306 -4.97 10.94 -13.54
CA PRO A 306 -5.12 10.59 -14.95
C PRO A 306 -3.80 10.64 -15.72
N PHE A 307 -2.81 11.33 -15.18
CA PHE A 307 -1.48 11.49 -15.76
C PHE A 307 -0.50 10.41 -15.33
N ASP A 308 -0.83 9.61 -14.32
CA ASP A 308 -0.01 8.49 -13.90
C ASP A 308 -0.02 7.40 -14.98
N ARG A 309 1.17 7.00 -15.41
CA ARG A 309 1.36 5.90 -16.37
C ARG A 309 1.77 4.61 -15.68
N ILE A 310 2.24 4.65 -14.43
CA ILE A 310 2.81 3.51 -13.72
C ILE A 310 1.69 2.54 -13.31
N GLN A 311 0.71 3.00 -12.52
CA GLN A 311 -0.35 2.10 -12.04
C GLN A 311 -1.19 1.52 -13.18
N PRO A 312 -1.64 2.30 -14.19
CA PRO A 312 -2.41 1.73 -15.30
C PRO A 312 -1.65 0.65 -16.08
N ARG A 313 -0.35 0.85 -16.35
CA ARG A 313 0.48 -0.16 -17.03
C ARG A 313 0.64 -1.41 -16.19
N LYS A 314 0.87 -1.27 -14.87
CA LYS A 314 0.97 -2.40 -13.94
C LYS A 314 -0.30 -3.24 -13.94
N TYR A 315 -1.48 -2.63 -13.81
CA TYR A 315 -2.75 -3.38 -13.81
C TYR A 315 -3.04 -4.03 -15.15
N LEU A 316 -2.77 -3.35 -16.25
CA LEU A 316 -2.92 -3.94 -17.58
C LEU A 316 -2.01 -5.15 -17.74
N MET A 317 -0.75 -5.05 -17.32
CA MET A 317 0.21 -6.14 -17.39
C MET A 317 -0.24 -7.33 -16.53
N LEU A 318 -0.66 -7.11 -15.28
CA LEU A 318 -1.17 -8.18 -14.42
C LEU A 318 -2.39 -8.89 -15.03
N MET A 319 -3.35 -8.15 -15.57
CA MET A 319 -4.55 -8.73 -16.19
C MET A 319 -4.19 -9.51 -17.47
N SER A 320 -3.31 -8.97 -18.31
CA SER A 320 -2.85 -9.64 -19.53
C SER A 320 -2.05 -10.90 -19.21
N PHE A 321 -1.14 -10.85 -18.24
CA PHE A 321 -0.37 -12.03 -17.83
C PHE A 321 -1.29 -13.11 -17.24
N GLN A 322 -2.24 -12.71 -16.38
CA GLN A 322 -3.23 -13.63 -15.83
C GLN A 322 -4.08 -14.30 -16.92
N ALA A 323 -4.61 -13.51 -17.86
CA ALA A 323 -5.46 -14.02 -18.92
C ALA A 323 -4.69 -14.93 -19.89
N VAL A 324 -3.49 -14.52 -20.32
CA VAL A 324 -2.72 -15.23 -21.34
C VAL A 324 -1.93 -16.39 -20.74
N PHE A 325 -1.04 -16.12 -19.78
CA PHE A 325 -0.05 -17.09 -19.32
C PHE A 325 -0.54 -17.99 -18.19
N PHE A 326 -1.52 -17.55 -17.39
CA PHE A 326 -2.03 -18.33 -16.26
C PHE A 326 -3.42 -18.94 -16.50
N CYS A 327 -4.04 -18.67 -17.65
CA CYS A 327 -5.35 -19.21 -18.02
C CYS A 327 -5.37 -19.70 -19.49
N LEU A 328 -5.24 -18.81 -20.48
CA LEU A 328 -5.44 -19.17 -21.89
C LEU A 328 -4.42 -20.20 -22.38
N LEU A 329 -3.14 -19.95 -22.14
CA LEU A 329 -2.05 -20.81 -22.61
C LEU A 329 -2.08 -22.20 -21.92
N PRO A 330 -2.16 -22.31 -20.58
CA PRO A 330 -2.28 -23.62 -19.93
C PRO A 330 -3.54 -24.42 -20.33
N GLU A 331 -4.70 -23.77 -20.35
CA GLU A 331 -5.99 -24.46 -20.49
C GLU A 331 -6.37 -24.76 -21.94
N PHE A 332 -6.15 -23.80 -22.84
CA PHE A 332 -6.67 -23.86 -24.21
C PHE A 332 -5.61 -24.13 -25.27
N VAL A 333 -4.32 -23.91 -24.99
CA VAL A 333 -3.23 -24.14 -25.95
C VAL A 333 -2.44 -25.39 -25.60
N LEU A 334 -1.96 -25.46 -24.36
CA LEU A 334 -1.15 -26.57 -23.87
C LEU A 334 -2.01 -27.71 -23.32
N HIS A 335 -3.27 -27.43 -23.01
CA HIS A 335 -4.24 -28.36 -22.43
C HIS A 335 -3.68 -29.13 -21.22
N ASN A 336 -2.87 -28.45 -20.40
CA ASN A 336 -2.19 -29.04 -19.27
C ASN A 336 -2.15 -28.04 -18.11
N TRP A 337 -2.86 -28.37 -17.03
CA TRP A 337 -2.92 -27.54 -15.83
C TRP A 337 -1.54 -27.31 -15.21
N LYS A 338 -0.55 -28.19 -15.44
CA LYS A 338 0.83 -28.05 -14.93
C LYS A 338 1.72 -27.14 -15.78
N ALA A 339 1.20 -26.54 -16.87
CA ALA A 339 1.90 -25.53 -17.65
C ALA A 339 2.24 -24.26 -16.86
N TYR A 340 1.75 -24.14 -15.63
CA TYR A 340 2.23 -23.22 -14.59
C TYR A 340 3.77 -23.21 -14.43
N GLY A 341 4.48 -24.30 -14.74
CA GLY A 341 5.95 -24.34 -14.78
C GLY A 341 6.60 -23.44 -15.85
N LEU A 342 5.83 -22.95 -16.82
CA LEU A 342 6.32 -21.93 -17.78
C LEU A 342 6.50 -20.56 -17.15
N VAL A 343 5.79 -20.28 -16.04
CA VAL A 343 5.65 -18.94 -15.48
C VAL A 343 6.09 -18.86 -14.02
N TYR A 344 5.86 -19.91 -13.22
CA TYR A 344 6.31 -19.94 -11.83
C TYR A 344 7.75 -20.42 -11.71
N ALA A 345 8.51 -19.67 -10.92
CA ALA A 345 9.90 -19.94 -10.64
C ALA A 345 10.07 -20.76 -9.36
N TRP A 346 11.18 -21.48 -9.31
CA TRP A 346 11.75 -21.95 -8.06
C TRP A 346 12.00 -20.75 -7.11
N PRO A 347 11.81 -20.89 -5.78
CA PRO A 347 11.46 -22.08 -5.02
C PRO A 347 9.96 -22.27 -4.76
N LEU A 348 9.07 -21.49 -5.36
CA LEU A 348 7.62 -21.62 -5.09
C LEU A 348 7.03 -22.89 -5.70
N THR A 349 7.53 -23.32 -6.86
CA THR A 349 7.12 -24.56 -7.52
C THR A 349 8.31 -25.49 -7.72
N LEU A 350 8.25 -26.67 -7.09
CA LEU A 350 9.21 -27.77 -7.28
C LEU A 350 8.81 -28.77 -8.37
N SER A 351 7.73 -28.45 -9.10
CA SER A 351 7.00 -29.35 -9.99
C SER A 351 7.84 -30.14 -11.01
N PRO A 352 8.95 -29.62 -11.59
CA PRO A 352 9.70 -30.39 -12.58
C PRO A 352 10.66 -31.41 -11.97
N VAL A 353 10.95 -31.33 -10.67
CA VAL A 353 11.95 -32.21 -10.01
C VAL A 353 11.27 -33.42 -9.33
N THR A 354 9.94 -33.38 -9.15
CA THR A 354 9.31 -34.14 -8.05
C THR A 354 7.92 -34.71 -8.30
N VAL A 355 7.37 -34.63 -9.52
CA VAL A 355 6.03 -35.17 -9.81
C VAL A 355 6.13 -36.39 -10.75
N PRO A 356 5.92 -37.62 -10.25
CA PRO A 356 5.90 -38.84 -11.06
C PRO A 356 4.87 -38.81 -12.20
N ASP A 357 3.74 -38.13 -11.99
CA ASP A 357 2.66 -38.01 -12.99
C ASP A 357 3.03 -37.16 -14.22
N PHE A 358 4.20 -36.52 -14.24
CA PHE A 358 4.66 -35.78 -15.42
C PHE A 358 4.96 -36.73 -16.60
N VAL A 359 5.34 -37.98 -16.29
CA VAL A 359 5.77 -39.00 -17.25
C VAL A 359 4.58 -39.70 -17.91
N HIS A 360 3.44 -39.84 -17.22
CA HIS A 360 2.40 -40.77 -17.66
C HIS A 360 1.40 -40.22 -18.69
N ASP A 361 1.18 -38.90 -18.79
CA ASP A 361 0.06 -38.36 -19.59
C ASP A 361 0.45 -37.82 -20.98
N TRP A 362 1.74 -37.46 -21.20
CA TRP A 362 2.19 -36.90 -22.49
C TRP A 362 2.87 -37.90 -23.44
N SER A 363 3.06 -39.15 -23.01
CA SER A 363 3.54 -40.26 -23.86
C SER A 363 2.63 -40.58 -25.07
N ARG A 364 1.51 -39.86 -25.22
CA ARG A 364 0.59 -39.96 -26.37
C ARG A 364 0.89 -38.98 -27.52
N VAL A 365 1.90 -38.12 -27.41
CA VAL A 365 2.36 -37.25 -28.51
C VAL A 365 3.79 -37.64 -28.90
N SER A 366 3.98 -38.88 -29.35
CA SER A 366 5.20 -39.34 -29.99
C SER A 366 5.03 -39.24 -31.51
N THR A 367 5.70 -38.28 -32.13
CA THR A 367 5.95 -38.29 -33.59
C THR A 367 6.99 -39.37 -33.90
N PRO A 368 6.81 -40.19 -34.96
CA PRO A 368 7.65 -41.37 -35.20
C PRO A 368 9.15 -41.11 -35.39
N ASP A 369 9.58 -39.96 -35.92
CA ASP A 369 10.94 -39.83 -36.48
C ASP A 369 11.72 -38.54 -36.08
N GLY A 370 11.64 -38.08 -34.83
CA GLY A 370 12.43 -36.91 -34.37
C GLY A 370 13.09 -37.13 -33.00
N PRO A 371 14.18 -36.41 -32.66
CA PRO A 371 14.78 -36.50 -31.33
C PRO A 371 13.75 -36.04 -30.29
N THR A 372 13.19 -36.99 -29.55
CA THR A 372 12.20 -36.74 -28.51
C THR A 372 12.92 -36.15 -27.30
N LEU A 373 13.01 -34.82 -27.23
CA LEU A 373 13.23 -34.14 -25.96
C LEU A 373 12.06 -34.53 -25.05
N ASP A 374 12.29 -35.41 -24.08
CA ASP A 374 11.31 -35.77 -23.07
C ASP A 374 10.76 -34.46 -22.47
N PRO A 375 9.44 -34.22 -22.54
CA PRO A 375 8.82 -33.03 -21.95
C PRO A 375 9.26 -32.80 -20.51
N TYR A 376 9.54 -33.85 -19.74
CA TYR A 376 10.09 -33.73 -18.38
C TYR A 376 11.38 -32.90 -18.36
N HIS A 377 12.33 -33.25 -19.23
CA HIS A 377 13.59 -32.53 -19.37
C HIS A 377 13.36 -31.07 -19.79
N PHE A 378 12.43 -30.82 -20.70
CA PHE A 378 12.09 -29.45 -21.09
C PHE A 378 11.64 -28.60 -19.90
N TYR A 379 10.65 -29.05 -19.11
CA TYR A 379 10.15 -28.26 -17.98
C TYR A 379 11.16 -28.16 -16.83
N PHE A 380 11.99 -29.18 -16.64
CA PHE A 380 13.09 -29.15 -15.69
C PHE A 380 14.14 -28.10 -16.07
N TYR A 381 14.69 -28.18 -17.28
CA TYR A 381 15.68 -27.21 -17.76
C TYR A 381 15.08 -25.82 -17.90
N TRP A 382 13.81 -25.70 -18.31
CA TRP A 382 13.10 -24.42 -18.39
C TRP A 382 12.96 -23.78 -17.02
N THR A 383 12.60 -24.54 -15.98
CA THR A 383 12.46 -23.99 -14.62
C THR A 383 13.81 -23.57 -14.04
N LEU A 384 14.88 -24.32 -14.31
CA LEU A 384 16.24 -23.92 -13.96
C LEU A 384 16.65 -22.64 -14.71
N PHE A 385 16.40 -22.58 -16.01
CA PHE A 385 16.66 -21.39 -16.82
C PHE A 385 15.87 -20.18 -16.31
N LEU A 386 14.57 -20.33 -16.06
CA LEU A 386 13.72 -19.26 -15.57
C LEU A 386 14.19 -18.75 -14.21
N SER A 387 14.55 -19.66 -13.30
CA SER A 387 14.90 -19.33 -11.90
C SER A 387 16.34 -18.83 -11.72
N PHE A 388 17.30 -19.39 -12.45
CA PHE A 388 18.72 -19.10 -12.28
C PHE A 388 19.32 -18.25 -13.41
N VAL A 389 18.61 -18.06 -14.52
CA VAL A 389 19.05 -17.21 -15.64
C VAL A 389 18.08 -16.04 -15.85
N LEU A 390 16.83 -16.30 -16.22
CA LEU A 390 15.89 -15.25 -16.62
C LEU A 390 15.54 -14.28 -15.48
N ILE A 391 15.17 -14.80 -14.30
CA ILE A 391 14.81 -13.97 -13.14
C ILE A 391 16.02 -13.20 -12.61
N PRO A 392 17.20 -13.81 -12.40
CA PRO A 392 18.40 -13.06 -12.03
C PRO A 392 18.77 -11.99 -13.05
N ALA A 393 18.72 -12.30 -14.35
CA ALA A 393 18.96 -11.32 -15.40
C ALA A 393 17.95 -10.16 -15.34
N ALA A 394 16.65 -10.45 -15.17
CA ALA A 394 15.62 -9.42 -15.00
C ALA A 394 15.80 -8.61 -13.71
N ALA A 395 16.26 -9.24 -12.62
CA ALA A 395 16.47 -8.61 -11.32
C ALA A 395 17.60 -7.56 -11.34
N ILE A 396 18.56 -7.67 -12.27
CA ILE A 396 19.56 -6.62 -12.51
C ILE A 396 18.87 -5.29 -12.85
N PHE A 397 17.83 -5.31 -13.68
CA PHE A 397 17.16 -4.09 -14.14
C PHE A 397 15.98 -3.69 -13.26
N THR A 398 15.20 -4.67 -12.83
CA THR A 398 13.86 -4.48 -12.26
C THR A 398 13.78 -4.81 -10.76
N GLY A 399 14.88 -5.32 -10.19
CA GLY A 399 14.90 -5.79 -8.80
C GLY A 399 13.84 -6.86 -8.56
N LYS A 400 12.93 -6.60 -7.61
CA LYS A 400 11.84 -7.52 -7.26
C LYS A 400 10.49 -7.25 -7.96
N GLN A 401 10.44 -6.46 -9.03
CA GLN A 401 9.19 -6.05 -9.70
C GLN A 401 8.31 -7.21 -10.18
N TYR A 402 8.86 -8.40 -10.45
CA TYR A 402 8.09 -9.60 -10.78
C TYR A 402 6.89 -9.83 -9.85
N CYS A 403 7.06 -9.60 -8.53
CA CYS A 403 6.03 -9.81 -7.51
C CYS A 403 4.80 -8.90 -7.66
N SER A 404 4.91 -7.77 -8.37
CA SER A 404 3.86 -6.75 -8.53
C SER A 404 3.42 -6.54 -9.98
N TRP A 405 4.18 -7.06 -10.95
CA TRP A 405 3.93 -6.81 -12.37
C TRP A 405 3.60 -8.07 -13.17
N VAL A 406 4.00 -9.26 -12.70
CA VAL A 406 3.89 -10.51 -13.48
C VAL A 406 3.31 -11.66 -12.67
N CYS A 407 3.75 -11.85 -11.41
CA CYS A 407 3.39 -13.00 -10.59
C CYS A 407 1.87 -13.18 -10.43
N GLY A 408 1.35 -14.40 -10.68
CA GLY A 408 -0.08 -14.72 -10.52
C GLY A 408 -0.62 -14.41 -9.12
N CYS A 409 0.07 -14.87 -8.06
CA CYS A 409 -0.27 -14.54 -6.67
C CYS A 409 -0.20 -13.02 -6.43
N GLY A 410 0.77 -12.36 -7.08
CA GLY A 410 0.90 -10.91 -7.10
C GLY A 410 -0.30 -10.22 -7.76
N GLY A 411 -0.88 -10.80 -8.81
CA GLY A 411 -2.06 -10.31 -9.51
C GLY A 411 -3.27 -10.21 -8.60
N LEU A 412 -3.61 -11.27 -7.86
CA LEU A 412 -4.70 -11.21 -6.90
C LEU A 412 -4.41 -10.24 -5.74
N ALA A 413 -3.18 -10.26 -5.22
CA ALA A 413 -2.73 -9.34 -4.17
C ALA A 413 -2.82 -7.86 -4.58
N GLU A 414 -2.47 -7.51 -5.82
CA GLU A 414 -2.47 -6.13 -6.32
C GLU A 414 -3.85 -5.66 -6.72
N THR A 415 -4.71 -6.56 -7.20
CA THR A 415 -6.06 -6.21 -7.70
C THR A 415 -7.09 -6.26 -6.59
N LEU A 416 -7.39 -7.44 -6.04
CA LEU A 416 -8.30 -7.61 -4.93
C LEU A 416 -7.75 -6.93 -3.67
N GLY A 417 -6.47 -7.16 -3.37
CA GLY A 417 -5.79 -6.62 -2.20
C GLY A 417 -5.48 -5.11 -2.24
N ASP A 418 -5.69 -4.44 -3.38
CA ASP A 418 -5.49 -2.98 -3.57
C ASP A 418 -6.22 -2.14 -2.50
N ARG A 419 -7.35 -2.65 -2.00
CA ARG A 419 -8.21 -1.96 -1.03
C ARG A 419 -7.60 -1.87 0.36
N TRP A 420 -6.74 -2.82 0.71
CA TRP A 420 -6.28 -3.02 2.09
C TRP A 420 -4.80 -2.67 2.27
N ARG A 421 -4.15 -2.01 1.29
CA ARG A 421 -2.72 -1.62 1.36
C ARG A 421 -2.36 -0.81 2.61
N HIS A 422 -3.28 0.02 3.07
CA HIS A 422 -3.08 0.85 4.26
C HIS A 422 -2.98 0.02 5.56
N TYR A 423 -3.47 -1.22 5.57
CA TYR A 423 -3.36 -2.16 6.69
C TYR A 423 -2.04 -2.94 6.75
N SER A 424 -1.16 -2.80 5.75
CA SER A 424 0.16 -3.43 5.78
C SER A 424 0.90 -3.07 7.08
N PRO A 425 1.36 -4.07 7.88
CA PRO A 425 2.04 -3.84 9.14
C PRO A 425 3.27 -2.95 8.96
N LYS A 426 3.47 -1.99 9.86
CA LYS A 426 4.61 -1.06 9.82
C LYS A 426 5.33 -1.10 11.16
N GLY A 427 6.54 -0.55 11.23
CA GLY A 427 7.32 -0.51 12.46
C GLY A 427 8.50 -1.48 12.47
N PRO A 428 9.44 -1.27 13.41
CA PRO A 428 10.72 -1.97 13.44
C PRO A 428 10.55 -3.46 13.74
N GLU A 429 9.56 -3.83 14.55
CA GLU A 429 9.25 -5.24 14.82
C GLU A 429 8.75 -5.97 13.57
N ASN A 430 7.87 -5.32 12.79
CA ASN A 430 7.36 -5.88 11.54
C ASN A 430 8.43 -5.98 10.46
N ILE A 431 9.42 -5.08 10.47
CA ILE A 431 10.64 -5.19 9.65
C ILE A 431 11.50 -6.36 10.12
N ARG A 432 11.68 -6.54 11.43
CA ARG A 432 12.45 -7.67 11.98
C ARG A 432 11.85 -9.03 11.59
N ARG A 433 10.52 -9.12 11.52
CA ARG A 433 9.78 -10.32 11.07
C ARG A 433 10.01 -10.66 9.59
N GLU A 434 10.55 -9.76 8.76
CA GLU A 434 10.94 -10.07 7.37
C GLU A 434 12.02 -11.17 7.30
N ARG A 435 12.72 -11.44 8.41
CA ARG A 435 13.64 -12.58 8.52
C ARG A 435 12.96 -13.92 8.21
N TYR A 436 11.67 -14.07 8.48
CA TYR A 436 10.90 -15.28 8.15
C TYR A 436 10.95 -15.62 6.66
N LEU A 437 11.05 -14.60 5.79
CA LEU A 437 11.14 -14.79 4.35
C LEU A 437 12.37 -15.63 3.97
N PHE A 438 13.50 -15.39 4.62
CA PHE A 438 14.76 -16.10 4.38
C PHE A 438 14.80 -17.46 5.04
N TRP A 439 14.21 -17.60 6.23
CA TRP A 439 14.04 -18.91 6.87
C TRP A 439 13.23 -19.85 5.98
N ILE A 440 12.12 -19.36 5.40
CA ILE A 440 11.28 -20.17 4.50
C ILE A 440 11.97 -20.42 3.15
N THR A 441 12.64 -19.42 2.59
CA THR A 441 13.42 -19.59 1.35
C THR A 441 14.51 -20.65 1.56
N GLY A 442 15.25 -20.57 2.68
CA GLY A 442 16.29 -21.54 3.04
C GLY A 442 15.72 -22.92 3.33
N ALA A 443 14.61 -23.03 4.05
CA ALA A 443 13.93 -24.31 4.28
C ALA A 443 13.44 -24.93 2.97
N THR A 444 12.90 -24.12 2.06
CA THR A 444 12.45 -24.60 0.74
C THR A 444 13.63 -25.02 -0.13
N ALA A 445 14.76 -24.30 -0.08
CA ALA A 445 15.97 -24.68 -0.77
C ALA A 445 16.60 -25.96 -0.21
N ALA A 446 16.63 -26.11 1.12
CA ALA A 446 17.09 -27.33 1.79
C ALA A 446 16.18 -28.51 1.44
N MET A 447 14.86 -28.33 1.47
CA MET A 447 13.90 -29.35 1.05
C MET A 447 14.09 -29.73 -0.43
N THR A 448 14.28 -28.75 -1.31
CA THR A 448 14.62 -28.99 -2.73
C THR A 448 15.88 -29.84 -2.86
N LEU A 449 16.92 -29.49 -2.11
CA LEU A 449 18.20 -30.20 -2.13
C LEU A 449 18.05 -31.62 -1.57
N LEU A 450 17.34 -31.80 -0.45
CA LEU A 450 17.10 -33.11 0.15
C LEU A 450 16.31 -34.04 -0.78
N VAL A 451 15.26 -33.52 -1.43
CA VAL A 451 14.50 -34.29 -2.42
C VAL A 451 15.36 -34.56 -3.65
N GLY A 452 16.13 -33.59 -4.15
CA GLY A 452 17.04 -33.79 -5.28
C GLY A 452 18.16 -34.82 -4.99
N LEU A 453 18.76 -34.76 -3.80
CA LEU A 453 19.79 -35.71 -3.35
C LEU A 453 19.22 -37.12 -3.10
N GLY A 454 17.97 -37.21 -2.62
CA GLY A 454 17.28 -38.47 -2.37
C GLY A 454 16.66 -39.11 -3.61
N TYR A 455 16.28 -38.30 -4.61
CA TYR A 455 15.66 -38.76 -5.85
C TYR A 455 16.71 -39.07 -6.94
N ASP A 456 17.85 -38.34 -7.02
CA ASP A 456 18.65 -38.44 -8.24
C ASP A 456 20.14 -38.02 -8.19
N VAL A 457 20.92 -38.53 -7.23
CA VAL A 457 22.39 -38.68 -7.44
C VAL A 457 22.74 -40.13 -7.81
N ARG A 458 22.00 -41.12 -7.32
CA ARG A 458 22.26 -42.54 -7.60
C ARG A 458 21.60 -43.05 -8.88
N VAL A 459 20.43 -42.52 -9.24
CA VAL A 459 19.70 -42.90 -10.46
C VAL A 459 20.42 -42.38 -11.73
N HIS A 460 20.96 -41.16 -11.71
CA HIS A 460 21.80 -40.64 -12.79
C HIS A 460 23.27 -41.13 -12.80
N LEU A 461 23.81 -41.67 -11.69
CA LEU A 461 25.18 -42.25 -11.63
C LEU A 461 25.20 -43.80 -11.74
N GLY A 462 24.12 -44.43 -12.19
CA GLY A 462 24.08 -45.87 -12.49
C GLY A 462 23.99 -46.80 -11.27
N GLY A 463 23.64 -46.29 -10.09
CA GLY A 463 23.39 -47.10 -8.89
C GLY A 463 21.91 -47.48 -8.78
N GLY A 464 21.62 -48.78 -8.91
CA GLY A 464 20.27 -49.35 -8.92
C GLY A 464 19.31 -48.84 -7.83
N ILE A 465 18.03 -48.83 -8.17
CA ILE A 465 16.90 -48.27 -7.41
C ILE A 465 16.58 -49.18 -6.21
N ASN A 466 16.70 -48.68 -4.98
CA ASN A 466 16.10 -49.32 -3.81
C ASN A 466 14.68 -48.75 -3.60
N ALA A 467 13.67 -49.63 -3.63
CA ALA A 467 12.24 -49.28 -3.53
C ALA A 467 11.84 -48.53 -2.25
N GLU A 468 12.59 -48.68 -1.14
CA GLU A 468 12.31 -47.98 0.12
C GLU A 468 12.61 -46.47 0.07
N ALA A 469 13.63 -46.04 -0.69
CA ALA A 469 13.98 -44.61 -0.80
C ALA A 469 12.93 -43.80 -1.60
N VAL A 470 12.31 -44.45 -2.60
CA VAL A 470 11.18 -43.90 -3.38
C VAL A 470 9.97 -43.63 -2.48
N ASN A 471 9.75 -44.48 -1.47
CA ASN A 471 8.59 -44.40 -0.58
C ASN A 471 8.68 -43.24 0.43
N TYR A 472 9.86 -43.00 1.02
CA TYR A 472 10.09 -41.85 1.92
C TYR A 472 10.07 -40.51 1.18
N GLY A 473 10.64 -40.46 -0.03
CA GLY A 473 10.55 -39.28 -0.91
C GLY A 473 9.10 -38.94 -1.27
N GLY A 474 8.27 -39.94 -1.54
CA GLY A 474 6.85 -39.76 -1.87
C GLY A 474 5.99 -39.21 -0.71
N VAL A 475 6.16 -39.73 0.51
CA VAL A 475 5.38 -39.26 1.68
C VAL A 475 5.77 -37.84 2.09
N LEU A 476 7.07 -37.56 2.20
CA LEU A 476 7.57 -36.22 2.55
C LEU A 476 7.15 -35.18 1.50
N MET A 477 7.20 -35.56 0.21
CA MET A 477 6.75 -34.71 -0.89
C MET A 477 5.23 -34.51 -0.89
N GLY A 478 4.45 -35.54 -0.59
CA GLY A 478 3.00 -35.45 -0.45
C GLY A 478 2.58 -34.47 0.64
N VAL A 479 3.22 -34.56 1.82
CA VAL A 479 2.98 -33.61 2.93
C VAL A 479 3.43 -32.20 2.55
N TYR A 480 4.59 -32.04 1.89
CA TYR A 480 5.11 -30.75 1.46
C TYR A 480 4.20 -30.08 0.42
N SER A 481 3.82 -30.78 -0.66
CA SER A 481 2.90 -30.25 -1.69
C SER A 481 1.55 -29.92 -1.08
N TRP A 482 1.02 -30.76 -0.19
CA TRP A 482 -0.25 -30.49 0.49
C TRP A 482 -0.18 -29.24 1.37
N ALA A 483 0.89 -29.09 2.16
CA ALA A 483 1.09 -27.93 3.03
C ALA A 483 1.31 -26.63 2.22
N MET A 484 2.11 -26.68 1.15
CA MET A 484 2.43 -25.51 0.34
C MET A 484 1.23 -25.02 -0.47
N ASP A 485 0.55 -25.92 -1.19
CA ASP A 485 -0.57 -25.55 -2.06
C ASP A 485 -1.79 -25.07 -1.26
N THR A 486 -2.06 -25.71 -0.11
CA THR A 486 -3.28 -25.46 0.68
C THR A 486 -3.09 -24.31 1.67
N PHE A 487 -2.03 -24.31 2.47
CA PHE A 487 -1.86 -23.32 3.53
C PHE A 487 -1.11 -22.10 3.04
N MET A 488 0.04 -22.31 2.39
CA MET A 488 0.99 -21.25 2.07
C MET A 488 0.57 -20.42 0.86
N ILE A 489 0.11 -21.02 -0.23
CA ILE A 489 -0.28 -20.27 -1.44
C ILE A 489 -1.72 -19.77 -1.37
N ALA A 490 -2.60 -20.52 -0.71
CA ALA A 490 -4.05 -20.34 -0.78
C ALA A 490 -4.66 -19.74 0.49
N ILE A 491 -4.73 -20.51 1.58
CA ILE A 491 -5.51 -20.12 2.77
C ILE A 491 -4.91 -18.91 3.47
N ILE A 492 -3.62 -18.95 3.79
CA ILE A 492 -2.98 -17.90 4.60
C ILE A 492 -2.93 -16.55 3.86
N PRO A 493 -2.47 -16.45 2.61
CA PRO A 493 -2.43 -15.17 1.91
C PRO A 493 -3.81 -14.54 1.76
N VAL A 494 -4.77 -15.28 1.17
CA VAL A 494 -6.10 -14.75 0.84
C VAL A 494 -6.86 -14.37 2.11
N SER A 495 -6.72 -15.15 3.19
CA SER A 495 -7.39 -14.84 4.46
C SER A 495 -6.80 -13.63 5.16
N LEU A 496 -5.51 -13.34 4.99
CA LEU A 496 -4.83 -12.24 5.67
C LEU A 496 -4.90 -10.91 4.91
N TYR A 497 -5.15 -10.89 3.59
CA TYR A 497 -5.17 -9.64 2.81
C TYR A 497 -6.09 -8.56 3.37
N PRO A 498 -7.33 -8.85 3.83
CA PRO A 498 -8.22 -7.83 4.39
C PRO A 498 -7.73 -7.19 5.69
N PHE A 499 -6.79 -7.84 6.38
CA PHE A 499 -6.38 -7.47 7.75
C PHE A 499 -4.94 -6.98 7.83
N LEU A 500 -4.04 -7.52 7.00
CA LEU A 500 -2.60 -7.24 7.01
C LEU A 500 -2.08 -6.73 5.67
N GLY A 501 -2.98 -6.39 4.73
CA GLY A 501 -2.65 -5.86 3.42
C GLY A 501 -2.30 -6.93 2.37
N GLY A 502 -2.41 -6.55 1.09
CA GLY A 502 -2.32 -7.49 -0.04
C GLY A 502 -0.95 -8.18 -0.22
N LYS A 503 0.14 -7.61 0.29
CA LYS A 503 1.51 -8.13 0.09
C LYS A 503 2.12 -8.78 1.33
N VAL A 504 1.32 -9.09 2.35
CA VAL A 504 1.80 -9.78 3.56
C VAL A 504 2.50 -11.11 3.24
N TRP A 505 1.97 -11.87 2.26
CA TRP A 505 2.57 -13.12 1.77
C TRP A 505 3.94 -12.89 1.13
N CYS A 506 4.02 -11.97 0.15
CA CYS A 506 5.26 -11.65 -0.56
C CYS A 506 6.33 -11.08 0.37
N ARG A 507 5.92 -10.45 1.47
CA ARG A 507 6.82 -9.86 2.46
C ARG A 507 7.42 -10.89 3.42
N TYR A 508 6.63 -11.84 3.91
CA TYR A 508 7.05 -12.70 5.03
C TYR A 508 7.30 -14.16 4.66
N TRP A 509 6.64 -14.68 3.63
CA TRP A 509 6.54 -16.13 3.47
C TRP A 509 6.73 -16.65 2.05
N CYS A 510 6.71 -15.79 1.02
CA CYS A 510 6.93 -16.22 -0.36
C CYS A 510 8.40 -16.60 -0.63
N PRO A 511 8.73 -17.88 -0.86
CA PRO A 511 10.12 -18.31 -1.08
C PRO A 511 10.73 -17.69 -2.34
N THR A 512 9.96 -17.49 -3.41
CA THR A 512 10.46 -16.81 -4.63
C THR A 512 10.78 -15.35 -4.36
N ALA A 513 9.98 -14.64 -3.55
CA ALA A 513 10.28 -13.25 -3.20
C ALA A 513 11.55 -13.13 -2.34
N GLY A 514 11.80 -14.11 -1.45
CA GLY A 514 13.04 -14.19 -0.68
C GLY A 514 14.26 -14.48 -1.54
N PHE A 515 14.15 -15.45 -2.47
CA PHE A 515 15.20 -15.73 -3.46
C PHE A 515 15.52 -14.49 -4.31
N MET A 516 14.50 -13.83 -4.87
CA MET A 516 14.68 -12.59 -5.63
C MET A 516 15.31 -11.47 -4.80
N HIS A 517 15.02 -11.40 -3.49
CA HIS A 517 15.67 -10.42 -2.62
C HIS A 517 17.15 -10.70 -2.48
N LEU A 518 17.55 -11.95 -2.25
CA LEU A 518 18.97 -12.33 -2.17
C LEU A 518 19.71 -11.99 -3.47
N VAL A 519 19.13 -12.37 -4.61
CA VAL A 519 19.69 -12.13 -5.94
C VAL A 519 19.79 -10.63 -6.25
N SER A 520 18.70 -9.89 -6.07
CA SER A 520 18.69 -8.44 -6.35
C SER A 520 19.64 -7.68 -5.41
N LYS A 521 19.66 -8.03 -4.12
CA LYS A 521 20.61 -7.47 -3.15
C LYS A 521 22.06 -7.72 -3.58
N TRP A 522 22.39 -8.96 -3.97
CA TRP A 522 23.72 -9.34 -4.42
C TRP A 522 24.20 -8.53 -5.63
N PHE A 523 23.31 -8.29 -6.61
CA PHE A 523 23.62 -7.45 -7.77
C PHE A 523 23.79 -5.97 -7.41
N THR A 524 22.93 -5.44 -6.53
CA THR A 524 23.00 -4.03 -6.12
C THR A 524 24.24 -3.76 -5.27
N GLU A 525 24.63 -4.65 -4.35
CA GLU A 525 25.89 -4.55 -3.58
C GLU A 525 27.13 -4.54 -4.48
N ARG A 526 27.09 -5.29 -5.60
CA ARG A 526 28.15 -5.30 -6.62
C ARG A 526 28.07 -4.13 -7.60
N LYS A 527 27.17 -3.17 -7.38
CA LYS A 527 26.94 -2.01 -8.25
C LYS A 527 26.52 -2.36 -9.70
N VAL A 528 26.03 -3.58 -9.92
CA VAL A 528 25.48 -4.03 -11.23
C VAL A 528 23.98 -3.81 -11.28
N GLY A 529 23.30 -3.89 -10.13
CA GLY A 529 21.87 -3.63 -9.99
C GLY A 529 21.50 -2.19 -10.35
N ARG A 530 20.47 -2.04 -11.19
CA ARG A 530 19.96 -0.74 -11.66
C ARG A 530 18.69 -0.29 -10.96
N TYR A 531 17.97 -1.21 -10.31
CA TYR A 531 16.74 -0.90 -9.60
C TYR A 531 17.00 -0.02 -8.37
N ARG A 532 16.43 1.19 -8.38
CA ARG A 532 16.39 2.12 -7.22
C ARG A 532 15.20 3.08 -7.37
N ILE A 533 14.70 3.59 -6.25
CA ILE A 533 13.78 4.72 -6.24
C ILE A 533 14.55 5.92 -5.69
N GLU A 534 14.68 6.95 -6.52
CA GLU A 534 15.37 8.19 -6.18
C GLU A 534 14.43 9.14 -5.46
N SER A 535 15.02 9.98 -4.59
CA SER A 535 14.30 10.95 -3.79
C SER A 535 14.90 12.34 -3.92
N ARG A 536 14.03 13.32 -4.17
CA ARG A 536 14.33 14.75 -4.21
C ARG A 536 13.92 15.42 -2.90
N LYS A 537 14.85 15.51 -1.94
CA LYS A 537 14.61 16.01 -0.57
C LYS A 537 13.89 17.36 -0.56
N GLU A 538 14.27 18.25 -1.47
CA GLU A 538 13.75 19.60 -1.65
C GLU A 538 12.24 19.65 -1.94
N ARG A 539 11.65 18.56 -2.43
CA ARG A 539 10.21 18.46 -2.71
C ARG A 539 9.41 17.76 -1.60
N CYS A 540 10.05 17.19 -0.58
CA CYS A 540 9.36 16.40 0.43
C CYS A 540 8.63 17.28 1.46
N ILE A 541 7.30 17.15 1.57
CA ILE A 541 6.48 17.89 2.55
C ILE A 541 6.11 17.05 3.80
N ALA A 542 6.81 15.94 4.04
CA ALA A 542 6.58 15.05 5.19
C ALA A 542 5.13 14.51 5.37
N CYS A 543 4.32 14.46 4.30
CA CYS A 543 2.89 14.12 4.36
C CYS A 543 2.58 12.67 4.80
N ASN A 544 3.53 11.75 4.66
CA ASN A 544 3.43 10.32 4.97
C ASN A 544 2.52 9.47 4.06
N LEU A 545 2.04 10.00 2.93
CA LEU A 545 1.22 9.21 2.00
C LEU A 545 1.99 8.02 1.41
N CYS A 546 3.26 8.22 1.08
CA CYS A 546 4.13 7.17 0.51
C CYS A 546 4.31 5.97 1.44
N SER A 547 4.56 6.19 2.75
CA SER A 547 4.65 5.10 3.73
C SER A 547 3.27 4.52 4.05
N ARG A 548 2.22 5.35 4.18
CA ARG A 548 0.84 4.88 4.48
C ARG A 548 0.39 3.81 3.48
N TYR A 549 0.57 4.09 2.18
CA TYR A 549 0.14 3.22 1.09
C TYR A 549 1.21 2.23 0.61
N CYS A 550 2.36 2.13 1.28
CA CYS A 550 3.36 1.12 0.96
C CYS A 550 2.82 -0.29 1.26
N GLU A 551 2.68 -1.12 0.24
CA GLU A 551 2.09 -2.46 0.39
C GLU A 551 2.91 -3.43 1.24
N VAL A 552 4.23 -3.26 1.20
CA VAL A 552 5.15 -4.07 2.00
C VAL A 552 5.53 -3.36 3.30
N GLY A 553 4.89 -2.23 3.62
CA GLY A 553 5.06 -1.56 4.92
C GLY A 553 6.44 -0.95 5.17
N ILE A 554 7.11 -0.47 4.12
CA ILE A 554 8.35 0.30 4.21
C ILE A 554 8.02 1.74 4.65
N ASP A 555 8.85 2.31 5.51
CA ASP A 555 8.79 3.73 5.82
C ASP A 555 9.48 4.55 4.71
N VAL A 556 8.79 4.69 3.58
CA VAL A 556 9.28 5.43 2.40
C VAL A 556 9.55 6.90 2.73
N ARG A 557 8.75 7.51 3.61
CA ARG A 557 8.90 8.90 4.06
C ARG A 557 10.28 9.15 4.68
N ARG A 558 10.85 8.18 5.41
CA ARG A 558 12.19 8.29 5.99
C ARG A 558 13.26 8.52 4.92
N PHE A 559 13.22 7.73 3.84
CA PHE A 559 14.12 7.91 2.70
C PHE A 559 13.87 9.25 2.01
N ALA A 560 12.60 9.63 1.86
CA ALA A 560 12.20 10.88 1.25
C ALA A 560 12.76 12.13 1.98
N LEU A 561 12.66 12.15 3.31
CA LEU A 561 13.15 13.24 4.16
C LEU A 561 14.68 13.34 4.17
N ARG A 562 15.39 12.22 4.03
CA ARG A 562 16.85 12.20 4.01
C ARG A 562 17.43 12.45 2.62
N GLY A 563 16.61 12.44 1.57
CA GLY A 563 17.11 12.51 0.19
C GLY A 563 17.87 11.24 -0.22
N GLU A 564 17.63 10.13 0.49
CA GLU A 564 18.29 8.86 0.21
C GLU A 564 17.48 8.08 -0.83
N ALA A 565 18.17 7.49 -1.80
CA ALA A 565 17.55 6.50 -2.67
C ALA A 565 17.28 5.21 -1.88
N PHE A 566 16.19 4.51 -2.22
CA PHE A 566 15.92 3.19 -1.64
C PHE A 566 15.76 2.10 -2.70
N ASP A 567 16.36 0.95 -2.42
CA ASP A 567 16.54 -0.19 -3.31
C ASP A 567 16.38 -1.51 -2.55
N ASN A 568 16.86 -2.62 -3.12
CA ASN A 568 16.77 -3.94 -2.50
C ASN A 568 17.95 -4.30 -1.58
N VAL A 569 18.95 -3.43 -1.46
CA VAL A 569 19.93 -3.51 -0.37
C VAL A 569 19.33 -2.93 0.86
N ASN A 570 18.77 -1.71 0.78
CA ASN A 570 18.34 -0.94 1.94
C ASN A 570 16.84 -1.02 2.28
N SER A 571 16.07 -1.84 1.55
CA SER A 571 14.63 -2.03 1.80
C SER A 571 14.09 -3.35 1.22
N SER A 572 12.89 -3.74 1.65
CA SER A 572 12.17 -4.90 1.13
C SER A 572 11.33 -4.61 -0.14
N CYS A 573 11.57 -3.48 -0.81
CA CYS A 573 10.71 -2.95 -1.88
C CYS A 573 10.46 -3.95 -3.02
N ILE A 574 9.22 -4.04 -3.48
CA ILE A 574 8.80 -4.90 -4.60
C ILE A 574 8.52 -4.12 -5.90
N GLY A 575 8.81 -2.81 -5.92
CA GLY A 575 8.69 -1.98 -7.13
C GLY A 575 7.28 -1.80 -7.68
N CYS A 576 6.25 -1.79 -6.81
CA CYS A 576 4.86 -1.56 -7.24
C CYS A 576 4.56 -0.10 -7.65
N GLY A 577 5.45 0.84 -7.33
CA GLY A 577 5.37 2.24 -7.74
C GLY A 577 4.27 3.07 -7.05
N VAL A 578 3.51 2.52 -6.10
CA VAL A 578 2.42 3.25 -5.43
C VAL A 578 2.93 4.49 -4.70
N CYS A 579 4.09 4.39 -4.04
CA CYS A 579 4.69 5.51 -3.35
C CYS A 579 4.99 6.70 -4.27
N ILE A 580 5.32 6.45 -5.54
CA ILE A 580 5.52 7.47 -6.58
C ILE A 580 4.17 8.06 -6.97
N THR A 581 3.19 7.22 -7.29
CA THR A 581 1.85 7.66 -7.72
C THR A 581 1.11 8.49 -6.68
N VAL A 582 1.22 8.15 -5.39
CA VAL A 582 0.56 8.89 -4.30
C VAL A 582 1.39 10.07 -3.78
N CYS A 583 2.63 10.23 -4.25
CA CYS A 583 3.49 11.33 -3.84
C CYS A 583 2.96 12.63 -4.45
N PRO A 584 2.53 13.60 -3.63
CA PRO A 584 1.80 14.72 -4.17
C PRO A 584 2.71 15.80 -4.77
N THR A 585 4.00 15.78 -4.41
CA THR A 585 5.02 16.72 -4.84
C THR A 585 6.06 16.09 -5.79
N GLU A 586 5.78 14.87 -6.29
CA GLU A 586 6.67 14.13 -7.19
C GLU A 586 8.12 14.02 -6.65
N THR A 587 8.26 13.87 -5.33
CA THR A 587 9.55 13.67 -4.63
C THR A 587 10.24 12.38 -5.08
N LEU A 588 9.47 11.35 -5.38
CA LEU A 588 9.96 9.99 -5.61
C LEU A 588 9.84 9.64 -7.09
N ASN A 589 10.88 9.02 -7.66
CA ASN A 589 10.88 8.52 -9.04
C ASN A 589 11.64 7.19 -9.14
N PHE A 590 11.31 6.35 -10.13
CA PHE A 590 12.19 5.22 -10.45
C PHE A 590 13.49 5.77 -11.04
N GLY A 591 14.62 5.46 -10.40
CA GLY A 591 15.93 5.83 -10.91
C GLY A 591 16.37 4.90 -12.03
N ALA A 592 17.13 5.42 -12.98
CA ALA A 592 17.92 4.60 -13.89
C ALA A 592 19.25 4.26 -13.20
N GLY A 593 19.82 3.08 -13.46
CA GLY A 593 21.14 2.72 -12.93
C GLY A 593 22.23 3.76 -13.28
N PRO A 594 23.45 3.64 -12.73
CA PRO A 594 24.50 4.67 -12.72
C PRO A 594 25.06 5.10 -14.08
N LEU A 595 24.47 4.67 -15.20
CA LEU A 595 24.81 5.06 -16.58
C LEU A 595 23.72 5.91 -17.26
N MET A 596 22.69 6.32 -16.53
CA MET A 596 21.75 7.36 -16.95
C MET A 596 21.57 8.34 -15.80
N GLN A 597 22.60 9.13 -15.52
CA GLN A 597 22.32 10.51 -15.13
C GLN A 597 21.64 11.12 -16.34
N ILE A 598 20.33 11.38 -16.24
CA ILE A 598 19.72 12.28 -17.20
C ILE A 598 20.20 13.68 -16.81
N GLU A 599 21.43 14.01 -17.21
CA GLU A 599 21.85 15.39 -17.34
C GLU A 599 20.87 16.05 -18.31
N GLY A 600 20.19 17.10 -17.84
CA GLY A 600 19.30 17.87 -18.71
C GLY A 600 17.88 17.33 -18.86
N VAL A 601 17.25 16.77 -17.81
CA VAL A 601 15.79 17.00 -17.71
C VAL A 601 15.61 18.47 -17.34
N GLU A 602 15.62 19.33 -18.36
CA GLU A 602 15.02 20.66 -18.30
C GLU A 602 13.70 20.53 -17.53
N PRO A 603 13.41 21.42 -16.56
CA PRO A 603 12.21 21.35 -15.76
C PRO A 603 11.04 21.15 -16.73
N LEU A 604 10.35 20.02 -16.60
CA LEU A 604 9.09 19.82 -17.31
C LEU A 604 8.29 21.08 -17.07
N ILE A 605 8.15 21.88 -18.12
CA ILE A 605 7.26 23.03 -18.18
C ILE A 605 5.97 22.59 -17.48
N PRO A 606 5.45 23.34 -16.50
CA PRO A 606 4.20 22.99 -15.84
C PRO A 606 3.22 22.63 -16.94
N ARG A 607 2.70 21.39 -16.89
CA ARG A 607 1.85 20.86 -17.94
C ARG A 607 0.77 21.90 -18.22
N PRO A 608 0.55 22.30 -19.48
CA PRO A 608 -0.41 23.34 -19.79
C PRO A 608 -1.77 22.98 -19.20
N PRO A 609 -2.53 24.00 -18.73
CA PRO A 609 -3.80 23.80 -18.05
C PRO A 609 -4.71 22.89 -18.87
N LEU A 610 -5.41 22.00 -18.15
CA LEU A 610 -6.47 21.18 -18.70
C LEU A 610 -7.46 22.10 -19.45
N PRO A 611 -7.75 21.86 -20.75
CA PRO A 611 -8.82 22.59 -21.41
C PRO A 611 -10.15 22.21 -20.74
N LEU A 612 -10.83 23.23 -20.22
CA LEU A 612 -12.18 23.17 -19.68
C LEU A 612 -13.11 22.61 -20.76
N ARG A 613 -13.74 21.45 -20.52
CA ARG A 613 -14.94 21.08 -21.28
C ARG A 613 -16.14 21.49 -20.45
N GLY A 614 -16.78 22.55 -20.94
CA GLY A 614 -17.85 23.27 -20.30
C GLY A 614 -19.09 22.43 -19.98
N GLU A 615 -19.81 22.95 -19.00
CA GLU A 615 -21.19 22.62 -18.70
C GLU A 615 -22.05 22.85 -19.94
N GLY A 616 -22.55 21.76 -20.52
CA GLY A 616 -23.67 21.81 -21.44
C GLY A 616 -24.96 21.70 -20.63
N GLY A 617 -25.47 22.84 -20.16
CA GLY A 617 -26.84 22.96 -19.70
C GLY A 617 -27.82 22.74 -20.86
N ASN A 618 -28.91 22.02 -20.60
CA ASN A 618 -30.15 22.15 -21.36
C ASN A 618 -31.32 21.61 -20.52
N HIS A 619 -31.98 22.52 -19.82
CA HIS A 619 -33.43 22.45 -19.60
C HIS A 619 -34.08 23.21 -20.77
N PRO A 620 -35.17 22.68 -21.34
CA PRO A 620 -36.26 23.55 -21.76
C PRO A 620 -37.59 23.00 -21.26
N ASN A 621 -38.32 23.83 -20.52
CA ASN A 621 -39.78 23.81 -20.49
C ASN A 621 -40.23 25.27 -20.43
N GLY A 622 -40.88 25.73 -21.49
CA GLY A 622 -41.36 27.10 -21.62
C GLY A 622 -41.92 27.38 -23.01
N VAL A 623 -43.20 27.03 -23.18
CA VAL A 623 -44.13 27.24 -24.31
C VAL A 623 -44.01 26.29 -25.49
#